data_AF-A0A9D7EFF0-F1
#
_entry.id   AF-A0A9D7EFF0-F1
#
_cell.length_a   1.000
_cell.length_b   1.000
_cell.length_c   1.000
_cell.angle_alpha   90.00
_cell.angle_beta   90.00
_cell.angle_gamma   90.00
#
_symmetry.space_group_name_H-M   'P 1'
#
loop_
_entity.id
_entity.type
_entity.pdbx_description
1 polymer ?
#
loop_
_entity_poly.entity_id
_entity_poly.type
_entity_poly.pdbx_seq_one_letter_code
_entity_poly.pdbx_strand_id
1 'polypeptide(L)'
;MRSRTILLLLLASCSSTALLAQTPKKPLTRMLFVFDASNSMNAFWGNRPKINTARELLLESLSELDGRTDLELALRLYGHQTPDRTGQAGLR
;
A
#
# COMPACT_ATOMS: atom_id res chain seq x y z
N MET A 1 -15.74 -16.05 64.12
CA MET A 1 -16.25 -16.76 62.92
C MET A 1 -16.78 -15.83 61.82
N ARG A 2 -17.40 -14.68 62.15
CA ARG A 2 -17.97 -13.74 61.15
C ARG A 2 -16.95 -12.97 60.29
N SER A 3 -15.75 -12.66 60.81
CA SER A 3 -14.70 -11.93 60.08
C SER A 3 -14.06 -12.73 58.94
N ARG A 4 -13.93 -14.07 59.08
CA ARG A 4 -13.41 -14.94 58.04
C ARG A 4 -14.38 -15.05 56.85
N THR A 5 -15.68 -15.08 57.13
CA THR A 5 -16.72 -15.13 56.11
C THR A 5 -16.77 -13.84 55.29
N ILE A 6 -16.55 -12.68 55.92
CA ILE A 6 -16.47 -11.37 55.24
C ILE A 6 -15.26 -11.31 54.31
N LEU A 7 -14.11 -11.82 54.75
CA LEU A 7 -12.89 -11.84 53.93
C LEU A 7 -13.04 -12.75 52.69
N LEU A 8 -13.70 -13.90 52.85
CA LEU A 8 -14.02 -14.82 51.76
C LEU A 8 -15.03 -14.22 50.75
N LEU A 9 -16.01 -13.46 51.23
CA LEU A 9 -16.98 -12.79 50.37
C LEU A 9 -16.36 -11.65 49.54
N LEU A 10 -15.40 -10.92 50.12
CA LEU A 10 -14.70 -9.80 49.48
C LEU A 10 -13.72 -10.28 48.38
N LEU A 11 -13.11 -11.45 48.56
CA LEU A 11 -12.22 -12.07 47.57
C LEU A 11 -13.00 -12.63 46.36
N ALA A 12 -14.21 -13.15 46.60
CA ALA A 12 -15.06 -13.72 45.55
C ALA A 12 -15.60 -12.66 44.56
N SER A 13 -15.77 -11.41 45.00
CA SER A 13 -16.23 -10.29 44.16
C SER A 13 -15.17 -9.73 43.20
N CYS A 14 -13.91 -10.17 43.28
CA CYS A 14 -12.81 -9.61 42.47
C CYS A 14 -12.58 -10.36 41.13
N SER A 15 -13.23 -11.51 40.91
CA SER A 15 -12.92 -12.40 39.77
C SER A 15 -13.61 -12.05 38.44
N SER A 16 -14.39 -10.96 38.37
CA SER A 16 -15.24 -10.66 37.21
C SER A 16 -14.70 -9.59 36.26
N THR A 17 -13.42 -9.21 36.34
CA THR A 17 -12.83 -8.36 35.30
C THR A 17 -12.65 -9.19 34.02
N ALA A 18 -13.54 -8.97 33.04
CA ALA A 18 -13.38 -9.54 31.71
C ALA A 18 -12.01 -9.11 31.16
N LEU A 19 -11.11 -10.07 30.97
CA LEU A 19 -9.84 -9.89 30.27
C LEU A 19 -10.16 -9.55 28.81
N LEU A 20 -10.16 -8.25 28.48
CA LEU A 20 -10.12 -7.80 27.09
C LEU A 20 -8.71 -8.09 26.56
N ALA A 21 -8.53 -9.27 25.96
CA ALA A 21 -7.34 -9.58 25.19
C ALA A 21 -7.25 -8.63 23.98
N GLN A 22 -6.06 -8.12 23.69
CA GLN A 22 -5.83 -7.24 22.54
C GLN A 22 -6.11 -8.02 21.25
N THR A 23 -7.09 -7.61 20.46
CA THR A 23 -7.26 -8.14 19.10
C THR A 23 -6.04 -7.75 18.28
N PRO A 24 -5.28 -8.70 17.70
CA PRO A 24 -4.13 -8.35 16.88
C PRO A 24 -4.61 -7.56 15.66
N LYS A 25 -4.29 -6.26 15.63
CA LYS A 25 -4.55 -5.41 14.48
C LYS A 25 -3.61 -5.87 13.36
N LYS A 26 -4.17 -6.18 12.18
CA LYS A 26 -3.34 -6.47 11.01
C LYS A 26 -2.40 -5.28 10.74
N PRO A 27 -1.08 -5.51 10.60
CA PRO A 27 -0.14 -4.44 10.32
C PRO A 27 -0.45 -3.83 8.95
N LEU A 28 -0.42 -2.50 8.87
CA LEU A 28 -0.67 -1.77 7.64
C LEU A 28 0.61 -1.70 6.79
N THR A 29 0.55 -2.23 5.58
CA THR A 29 1.68 -2.21 4.64
C THR A 29 1.60 -0.98 3.75
N ARG A 30 2.71 -0.27 3.52
CA ARG A 30 2.78 0.91 2.64
C ARG A 30 3.77 0.66 1.51
N MET A 31 3.29 0.72 0.27
CA MET A 31 4.13 0.52 -0.91
C MET A 31 4.17 1.78 -1.78
N LEU A 32 5.37 2.24 -2.12
CA LEU A 32 5.58 3.33 -3.06
C LEU A 32 6.12 2.76 -4.38
N PHE A 33 5.31 2.79 -5.42
CA PHE A 33 5.75 2.51 -6.77
C PHE A 33 6.53 3.71 -7.30
N VAL A 34 7.73 3.47 -7.81
CA VAL A 34 8.54 4.48 -8.49
C VAL A 34 8.60 4.09 -9.96
N PHE A 35 7.98 4.91 -10.82
CA PHE A 35 7.85 4.63 -12.24
C PHE A 35 8.70 5.60 -13.07
N ASP A 36 9.55 5.06 -13.95
CA ASP A 36 10.35 5.83 -14.88
C ASP A 36 9.55 6.14 -16.16
N ALA A 37 9.43 7.42 -16.46
CA ALA A 37 8.86 8.01 -17.66
C ALA A 37 9.84 9.02 -18.29
N SER A 38 11.14 8.75 -18.19
CA SER A 38 12.18 9.46 -18.93
C SER A 38 12.02 9.28 -20.44
N ASN A 39 12.63 10.15 -21.25
CA ASN A 39 12.56 10.05 -22.71
C ASN A 39 13.11 8.72 -23.25
N SER A 40 14.04 8.08 -22.55
CA SER A 40 14.56 6.76 -22.92
C SER A 40 13.49 5.67 -22.95
N MET A 41 12.36 5.88 -22.25
CA MET A 41 11.22 4.97 -22.23
C MET A 41 10.35 5.09 -23.49
N ASN A 42 10.50 6.14 -24.29
CA ASN A 42 9.87 6.24 -25.62
C ASN A 42 10.58 5.36 -26.66
N ALA A 43 11.78 4.88 -26.37
CA ALA A 43 12.49 3.96 -27.26
C ALA A 43 11.68 2.68 -27.46
N PHE A 44 11.74 2.13 -28.67
CA PHE A 44 11.07 0.87 -29.00
C PHE A 44 11.84 -0.31 -28.42
N TRP A 45 11.09 -1.24 -27.83
CA TRP A 45 11.54 -2.59 -27.52
C TRP A 45 10.68 -3.57 -28.33
N GLY A 46 11.29 -4.11 -29.39
CA GLY A 46 10.54 -4.86 -30.41
C GLY A 46 9.58 -3.92 -31.14
N ASN A 47 8.30 -4.29 -31.20
CA ASN A 47 7.27 -3.54 -31.94
C ASN A 47 6.53 -2.50 -31.10
N ARG A 48 6.93 -2.26 -29.83
CA ARG A 48 6.23 -1.33 -28.94
C ARG A 48 7.21 -0.45 -28.16
N PRO A 49 6.83 0.79 -27.80
CA PRO A 49 7.61 1.63 -26.88
C PRO A 49 7.78 0.95 -25.51
N LYS A 50 8.95 1.08 -24.88
CA LYS A 50 9.24 0.51 -23.55
C LYS A 50 8.23 0.95 -22.49
N ILE A 51 7.77 2.21 -22.57
CA ILE A 51 6.77 2.78 -21.66
C ILE A 51 5.45 1.99 -21.66
N ASN A 52 5.07 1.38 -22.78
CA ASN A 52 3.84 0.59 -22.87
C ASN A 52 3.98 -0.73 -22.11
N THR A 53 5.09 -1.45 -22.32
CA THR A 53 5.38 -2.69 -21.59
C THR A 53 5.51 -2.41 -20.08
N ALA A 54 6.20 -1.34 -19.69
CA ALA A 54 6.33 -0.96 -18.28
C ALA A 54 4.98 -0.63 -17.63
N ARG A 55 4.09 0.07 -18.36
CA ARG A 55 2.73 0.37 -17.90
C ARG A 55 1.91 -0.92 -17.70
N GLU A 56 1.97 -1.84 -18.65
CA GLU A 56 1.27 -3.14 -18.56
C GLU A 56 1.71 -3.91 -17.31
N LEU A 57 3.02 -4.02 -17.07
CA LEU A 57 3.57 -4.68 -15.88
C LEU A 57 3.14 -3.99 -14.57
N LEU A 58 3.09 -2.67 -14.54
CA LEU A 58 2.60 -1.93 -13.38
C LEU A 58 1.11 -2.23 -13.13
N LEU A 59 0.27 -2.24 -14.17
CA LEU A 59 -1.15 -2.54 -14.04
C LEU A 59 -1.41 -3.96 -13.58
N GLU A 60 -0.67 -4.93 -14.12
CA GLU A 60 -0.71 -6.33 -13.67
C GLU A 60 -0.35 -6.44 -12.18
N SER A 61 0.75 -5.80 -11.77
CA SER A 61 1.17 -5.77 -10.36
C SER A 61 0.11 -5.14 -9.44
N LEU A 62 -0.55 -4.07 -9.89
CA LEU A 62 -1.62 -3.42 -9.13
C LEU A 62 -2.88 -4.29 -9.04
N SER A 63 -3.20 -5.05 -10.08
CA SER A 63 -4.35 -5.96 -10.09
C SER A 63 -4.23 -7.09 -9.06
N GLU A 64 -3.01 -7.58 -8.81
CA GLU A 64 -2.75 -8.58 -7.75
C GLU A 64 -2.92 -8.04 -6.32
N LEU A 65 -2.82 -6.72 -6.18
CA LEU A 65 -2.92 -6.01 -4.91
C LEU A 65 -4.33 -5.47 -4.63
N ASP A 66 -5.23 -5.55 -5.62
CA ASP A 66 -6.59 -5.05 -5.50
C ASP A 66 -7.39 -5.78 -4.42
N GLY A 67 -8.28 -5.05 -3.75
CA GLY A 67 -9.14 -5.59 -2.69
C GLY A 67 -8.47 -5.81 -1.31
N ARG A 68 -7.17 -5.51 -1.15
CA ARG A 68 -6.49 -5.62 0.15
C ARG A 68 -6.78 -4.41 1.04
N THR A 69 -7.39 -4.64 2.22
CA THR A 69 -7.76 -3.58 3.18
C THR A 69 -6.61 -3.16 4.11
N ASP A 70 -5.52 -3.91 4.14
CA ASP A 70 -4.33 -3.70 4.97
C ASP A 70 -3.13 -3.16 4.18
N LEU A 71 -3.41 -2.49 3.05
CA LEU A 71 -2.42 -1.97 2.12
C LEU A 71 -2.72 -0.51 1.74
N GLU A 72 -1.72 0.35 1.83
CA GLU A 72 -1.73 1.70 1.26
C GLU A 72 -0.72 1.75 0.10
N LEU A 73 -1.17 2.29 -1.03
CA LEU A 73 -0.38 2.41 -2.25
C LEU A 73 -0.12 3.87 -2.60
N ALA A 74 1.09 4.15 -3.07
CA ALA A 74 1.45 5.44 -3.65
C ALA A 74 2.23 5.22 -4.95
N LEU A 75 2.17 6.18 -5.87
CA LEU A 75 2.91 6.16 -7.14
C LEU A 75 3.69 7.46 -7.29
N ARG A 76 4.98 7.36 -7.59
CA ARG A 76 5.85 8.47 -7.95
C ARG A 76 6.36 8.29 -9.36
N LEU A 77 6.03 9.24 -10.22
CA LEU A 77 6.49 9.30 -11.60
C LEU A 77 7.77 10.14 -11.70
N TYR A 78 8.80 9.64 -12.38
CA TYR A 78 10.00 10.40 -12.72
C TYR A 78 10.13 10.57 -14.23
N GLY A 79 10.53 11.76 -14.69
CA GLY A 79 10.67 12.02 -16.12
C GLY A 79 11.12 13.44 -16.40
N HIS A 80 11.35 13.74 -17.67
CA HIS A 80 11.69 15.09 -18.11
C HIS A 80 10.43 15.96 -18.05
N GLN A 81 10.51 17.12 -17.38
CA GLN A 81 9.35 18.01 -17.17
C GLN A 81 9.05 18.92 -18.38
N THR A 82 9.89 18.86 -19.42
CA THR A 82 9.75 19.62 -20.66
C THR A 82 9.33 18.69 -21.80
N PRO A 83 8.29 19.05 -22.57
CA PRO A 83 7.91 18.28 -23.75
C PRO A 83 8.97 18.44 -24.86
N ASP A 84 9.41 17.33 -25.43
CA ASP A 84 10.32 17.33 -26.59
C ASP A 84 9.60 17.95 -27.80
N ARG A 85 10.01 19.18 -28.18
CA ARG A 85 9.43 19.90 -29.33
C ARG A 85 9.85 19.36 -30.70
N THR A 86 10.69 18.33 -30.74
CA THR A 86 11.34 17.81 -31.95
C THR A 86 10.36 17.22 -32.97
N GLY A 87 9.12 16.89 -32.57
CA GLY A 87 8.07 16.39 -33.46
C GLY A 87 7.15 17.44 -34.12
N GLN A 88 7.27 18.73 -33.79
CA GLN A 88 6.35 19.77 -34.31
C GLN A 88 6.91 20.62 -35.46
N ALA A 89 8.11 20.32 -35.96
CA ALA A 89 8.75 21.09 -37.04
C ALA A 89 8.34 20.64 -38.47
N GLY A 90 7.48 19.63 -38.61
CA GLY A 90 7.12 19.03 -39.92
C GLY A 90 5.70 19.32 -40.42
N LEU A 91 4.92 20.16 -39.74
CA LEU A 91 3.56 20.53 -40.17
C LEU A 91 3.50 22.04 -40.43
N ARG A 92 4.11 22.46 -41.54
CA ARG A 92 3.83 23.73 -42.22
C ARG A 92 3.82 23.47 -43.72
#